data_AF-A0A0P7AZ35-F1
#
_entry.id   AF-A0A0P7AZ35-F1
#
_cell.length_a   1.000
_cell.length_b   1.000
_cell.length_c   1.000
_cell.angle_alpha   90.00
_cell.angle_beta   90.00
_cell.angle_gamma   90.00
#
_symmetry.space_group_name_H-M   'P 1'
#
loop_
_entity.id
_entity.type
_entity.pdbx_description
1 polymer ?
#
loop_
_entity_poly.entity_id
_entity_poly.type
_entity_poly.pdbx_seq_one_letter_code
_entity_poly.pdbx_strand_id
1 'polypeptide(L)'
;MGEIIAEIFVKWILGGIWVGLNMIYDWIKGLIFGIPKNQVERKRIEKKWLYKKVSPKAKLKIGIETGTIGTVMEIIDSKTAFVEFYDQKGEFIEIGGELAFKVELKNIKLKK
;
A
#
# COMPACT_ATOMS: atom_id res chain seq x y z
N MET A 1 -38.74 -20.21 3.94
CA MET A 1 -38.00 -20.32 5.22
C MET A 1 -36.79 -21.25 5.10
N GLY A 2 -36.92 -22.47 4.55
CA GLY A 2 -35.78 -23.40 4.40
C GLY A 2 -34.69 -22.96 3.39
N GLU A 3 -35.06 -22.27 2.31
CA GLU A 3 -34.10 -21.82 1.27
C GLU A 3 -33.15 -20.71 1.77
N ILE A 4 -33.65 -19.78 2.59
CA ILE A 4 -32.86 -18.67 3.14
C ILE A 4 -31.79 -19.20 4.11
N ILE A 5 -32.13 -20.24 4.89
CA ILE A 5 -31.19 -20.85 5.84
C ILE A 5 -30.07 -21.60 5.09
N ALA A 6 -30.41 -22.30 4.00
CA ALA A 6 -29.43 -23.00 3.18
C ALA A 6 -28.44 -22.04 2.49
N GLU A 7 -28.93 -20.90 1.98
CA GLU A 7 -28.09 -19.92 1.28
C GLU A 7 -27.10 -19.23 2.23
N ILE A 8 -27.52 -18.92 3.46
CA ILE A 8 -26.65 -18.39 4.52
C ILE A 8 -25.58 -19.41 4.91
N PHE A 9 -25.95 -20.69 5.04
CA PHE A 9 -25.06 -21.77 5.45
C PHE A 9 -23.97 -22.05 4.40
N VAL A 10 -24.36 -22.08 3.11
CA VAL A 10 -23.41 -22.27 1.99
C VAL A 10 -22.43 -21.12 1.88
N LYS A 11 -22.89 -19.88 2.05
CA LYS A 11 -22.03 -18.69 2.00
C LYS A 11 -21.03 -18.64 3.15
N TRP A 12 -21.44 -19.09 4.34
CA TRP A 12 -20.57 -19.24 5.51
C TRP A 12 -19.52 -20.33 5.32
N ILE A 13 -19.90 -21.49 4.77
CA ILE A 13 -18.98 -22.60 4.50
C ILE A 13 -17.96 -22.21 3.44
N LEU A 14 -18.39 -21.66 2.31
CA LEU A 14 -17.50 -21.24 1.23
C LEU A 14 -16.58 -20.09 1.67
N GLY A 15 -17.10 -19.14 2.44
CA GLY A 15 -16.30 -18.07 3.05
C GLY A 15 -15.28 -18.60 4.05
N GLY A 16 -15.66 -19.58 4.88
CA GLY A 16 -14.78 -20.25 5.82
C GLY A 16 -13.67 -21.05 5.15
N ILE A 17 -13.99 -21.76 4.06
CA ILE A 17 -13.01 -22.48 3.23
C ILE A 17 -12.00 -21.52 2.61
N TRP A 18 -12.44 -20.36 2.12
CA TRP A 18 -11.55 -19.34 1.56
C TRP A 18 -10.58 -18.74 2.60
N VAL A 19 -11.07 -18.51 3.82
CA VAL A 19 -10.23 -18.04 4.94
C VAL A 19 -9.22 -19.12 5.35
N GLY A 20 -9.66 -20.38 5.45
CA GLY A 20 -8.79 -21.52 5.77
C GLY A 20 -7.68 -21.71 4.74
N LEU A 21 -8.00 -21.63 3.45
CA LEU A 21 -7.02 -21.74 2.36
C LEU A 21 -5.95 -20.64 2.43
N ASN A 22 -6.34 -19.39 2.72
CA ASN A 22 -5.37 -18.29 2.87
C ASN A 22 -4.48 -18.46 4.10
N MET A 23 -5.02 -18.95 5.23
CA MET A 23 -4.22 -19.25 6.42
C MET A 23 -3.21 -20.36 6.17
N ILE A 24 -3.60 -21.42 5.45
CA ILE A 24 -2.71 -22.54 5.09
C ILE A 24 -1.62 -22.05 4.13
N TYR A 25 -1.97 -21.25 3.13
CA TYR A 25 -1.00 -20.69 2.19
C TYR A 25 0.03 -19.77 2.88
N ASP A 26 -0.44 -18.92 3.80
CA ASP A 26 0.44 -18.06 4.60
C ASP A 26 1.32 -18.88 5.56
N TRP A 27 0.79 -19.95 6.14
CA TRP A 27 1.52 -20.87 7.01
C TRP A 27 2.62 -21.62 6.26
N ILE A 28 2.31 -22.18 5.09
CA ILE A 28 3.27 -22.88 4.22
C ILE A 28 4.39 -21.92 3.78
N LYS A 29 4.07 -20.66 3.48
CA LYS A 29 5.11 -19.65 3.18
C LYS A 29 6.02 -19.36 4.37
N GLY A 30 5.47 -19.28 5.57
CA GLY A 30 6.26 -19.11 6.79
C GLY A 30 7.20 -20.29 7.04
N LEU A 31 6.73 -21.50 6.73
CA LEU A 31 7.46 -22.75 6.96
C LEU A 31 8.57 -23.01 5.92
N ILE A 32 8.31 -22.75 4.63
CA ILE A 32 9.27 -22.97 3.55
C ILE A 32 10.36 -21.90 3.50
N PHE A 33 9.99 -20.63 3.72
CA PHE A 33 10.92 -19.52 3.52
C PHE A 33 11.59 -19.05 4.82
N GLY A 34 11.10 -19.45 6.00
CA GLY A 34 11.64 -18.99 7.30
C GLY A 34 11.56 -17.47 7.49
N ILE A 35 10.80 -16.77 6.62
CA ILE A 35 10.66 -15.32 6.65
C ILE A 35 9.50 -15.01 7.60
N PRO A 36 9.74 -14.36 8.76
CA PRO A 36 8.65 -13.94 9.64
C PRO A 36 7.69 -13.04 8.86
N LYS A 37 6.37 -13.22 9.05
CA LYS A 37 5.30 -12.58 8.26
C LYS A 37 5.51 -11.07 8.03
N ASN A 38 6.03 -10.37 9.04
CA ASN A 38 6.35 -8.95 8.98
C ASN A 38 7.42 -8.59 7.91
N GLN A 39 8.42 -9.45 7.70
CA GLN A 39 9.44 -9.22 6.66
C GLN A 39 8.88 -9.43 5.25
N VAL A 40 7.94 -10.37 5.06
CA VAL A 40 7.29 -10.61 3.77
C VAL A 40 6.43 -9.41 3.38
N GLU A 41 5.65 -8.88 4.32
CA GLU A 41 4.80 -7.72 4.10
C GLU A 41 5.62 -6.47 3.78
N ARG A 42 6.70 -6.22 4.54
CA ARG A 42 7.60 -5.09 4.27
C ARG A 42 8.22 -5.15 2.88
N LYS A 43 8.79 -6.31 2.50
CA LYS A 43 9.36 -6.52 1.15
C LYS A 43 8.31 -6.34 0.03
N ARG A 44 7.07 -6.75 0.28
CA ARG A 44 5.97 -6.57 -0.68
C ARG A 44 5.60 -5.09 -0.85
N ILE A 45 5.56 -4.32 0.24
CA ILE A 45 5.30 -2.88 0.21
C ILE A 45 6.43 -2.16 -0.51
N GLU A 46 7.69 -2.45 -0.17
CA GLU A 46 8.87 -1.89 -0.86
C GLU A 46 8.78 -2.15 -2.37
N LYS A 47 8.61 -3.40 -2.81
CA LYS A 47 8.51 -3.71 -4.25
C LYS A 47 7.32 -3.03 -4.94
N LYS A 48 6.23 -2.78 -4.21
CA LYS A 48 5.02 -2.16 -4.75
C LYS A 48 5.17 -0.65 -4.92
N TRP A 49 5.92 0.02 -4.03
CA TRP A 49 5.90 1.47 -3.92
C TRP A 49 7.26 2.13 -4.19
N LEU A 50 8.37 1.52 -3.77
CA LEU A 50 9.71 2.11 -3.90
C LEU A 50 10.04 2.45 -5.36
N TYR A 51 10.54 3.67 -5.58
CA TYR A 51 10.85 4.28 -6.88
C TYR A 51 9.67 4.37 -7.85
N LYS A 52 8.44 4.15 -7.39
CA LYS A 52 7.26 4.32 -8.23
C LYS A 52 6.82 5.77 -8.26
N LYS A 53 6.34 6.17 -9.44
CA LYS A 53 5.66 7.44 -9.62
C LYS A 53 4.31 7.40 -8.93
N VAL A 54 4.03 8.44 -8.15
CA VAL A 54 2.80 8.63 -7.40
C VAL A 54 2.21 10.00 -7.68
N SER A 55 0.95 10.17 -7.33
CA SER A 55 0.28 11.47 -7.32
C SER A 55 -0.54 11.59 -6.05
N PRO A 56 -0.64 12.79 -5.44
CA PRO A 56 -1.56 13.01 -4.35
C PRO A 56 -3.01 12.78 -4.78
N LYS A 57 -3.80 12.13 -3.92
CA LYS A 57 -5.25 12.00 -4.11
C LYS A 57 -6.00 13.28 -3.76
N ALA A 58 -5.44 14.06 -2.82
CA ALA A 58 -5.94 15.34 -2.35
C ALA A 58 -4.74 16.24 -2.02
N LYS A 59 -4.99 17.53 -1.79
CA LYS A 59 -3.95 18.48 -1.34
C LYS A 59 -3.35 17.98 -0.02
N LEU A 60 -2.04 17.81 0.01
CA LEU A 60 -1.32 17.39 1.21
C LEU A 60 -1.16 18.58 2.16
N LYS A 61 -1.07 18.32 3.47
CA LYS A 61 -0.92 19.36 4.49
C LYS A 61 0.33 20.24 4.30
N ILE A 62 1.36 19.66 3.72
CA ILE A 62 2.63 20.30 3.34
C ILE A 62 2.52 21.25 2.13
N GLY A 63 1.31 21.48 1.61
CA GLY A 63 1.09 22.41 0.49
C GLY A 63 1.20 21.79 -0.90
N ILE A 64 1.62 20.52 -1.00
CA ILE A 64 1.65 19.79 -2.28
C ILE A 64 0.24 19.61 -2.83
N GLU A 65 -0.01 20.16 -4.01
CA GLU A 65 -1.33 20.13 -4.64
C GLU A 65 -1.60 18.87 -5.45
N THR A 66 -2.89 18.60 -5.70
CA THR A 66 -3.31 17.53 -6.59
C THR A 66 -2.84 17.78 -8.02
N GLY A 67 -2.28 16.76 -8.67
CA GLY A 67 -1.77 16.85 -10.04
C GLY A 67 -0.24 16.90 -10.11
N THR A 68 0.43 17.22 -9.01
CA THR A 68 1.87 17.00 -8.86
C THR A 68 2.23 15.53 -9.00
N ILE A 69 3.43 15.28 -9.53
CA ILE A 69 4.00 13.94 -9.63
C ILE A 69 4.99 13.82 -8.48
N GLY A 70 5.05 12.65 -7.85
CA GLY A 70 6.11 12.35 -6.92
C GLY A 70 6.76 11.00 -7.21
N THR A 71 7.93 10.77 -6.64
CA THR A 71 8.65 9.50 -6.63
C THR A 71 8.82 9.06 -5.19
N VAL A 72 8.42 7.83 -4.89
CA VAL A 72 8.64 7.25 -3.56
C VAL A 72 10.12 6.89 -3.42
N MET A 73 10.81 7.51 -2.46
CA MET A 73 12.24 7.31 -2.25
C MET A 73 12.52 6.25 -1.19
N GLU A 74 11.71 6.23 -0.13
CA GLU A 74 11.89 5.30 0.97
C GLU A 74 10.54 4.93 1.60
N ILE A 75 10.41 3.69 2.04
CA ILE A 75 9.28 3.23 2.86
C ILE A 75 9.72 3.24 4.33
N ILE A 76 9.14 4.13 5.12
CA ILE A 76 9.44 4.26 6.55
C ILE A 76 8.74 3.14 7.32
N ASP A 77 7.45 2.92 7.04
CA ASP A 77 6.62 1.90 7.68
C ASP A 77 5.53 1.39 6.72
N SER A 78 4.61 0.56 7.21
CA SER A 78 3.54 -0.03 6.39
C SER A 78 2.50 0.97 5.86
N LYS A 79 2.53 2.21 6.34
CA LYS A 79 1.56 3.28 6.06
C LYS A 79 2.21 4.56 5.56
N THR A 80 3.50 4.79 5.79
CA THR A 80 4.20 6.04 5.47
C THR A 80 5.44 5.82 4.62
N ALA A 81 5.69 6.78 3.74
CA ALA A 81 6.80 6.78 2.81
C ALA A 81 7.34 8.20 2.65
N PHE A 82 8.64 8.31 2.36
CA PHE A 82 9.22 9.55 1.86
C PHE A 82 9.00 9.65 0.36
N VAL A 83 8.48 10.80 -0.07
CA VAL A 83 8.15 11.09 -1.46
C VAL A 83 8.78 12.42 -1.83
N GLU A 84 9.55 12.41 -2.91
CA GLU A 84 10.00 13.63 -3.58
C GLU A 84 8.93 14.03 -4.59
N PHE A 85 8.51 15.29 -4.56
CA PHE A 85 7.53 15.80 -5.52
C PHE A 85 8.20 16.69 -6.55
N TYR A 86 7.61 16.71 -7.73
CA TYR A 86 8.04 17.49 -8.87
C TYR A 86 6.90 18.40 -9.31
N ASP A 87 7.27 19.60 -9.74
CA ASP A 87 6.36 20.55 -10.36
C ASP A 87 5.97 20.10 -11.78
N GLN A 88 5.22 20.94 -12.50
CA GLN A 88 4.80 20.63 -13.87
C GLN A 88 5.95 20.65 -14.89
N LYS A 89 7.09 21.27 -14.54
CA LYS A 89 8.30 21.34 -15.36
C LYS A 89 9.25 20.17 -15.06
N GLY A 90 8.97 19.39 -14.01
CA GLY A 90 9.80 18.27 -13.57
C GLY A 90 10.90 18.68 -12.60
N GLU A 91 10.87 19.90 -12.08
CA GLU A 91 11.79 20.37 -11.05
C GLU A 91 11.33 19.92 -9.67
N PHE A 92 12.27 19.67 -8.76
CA PHE A 92 11.95 19.27 -7.39
C PHE A 92 11.20 20.40 -6.67
N ILE A 93 10.15 20.03 -5.95
CA ILE A 93 9.44 20.94 -5.06
C ILE A 93 10.18 20.96 -3.73
N GLU A 94 10.86 22.08 -3.45
CA GLU A 94 11.49 22.34 -2.17
C GLU A 94 10.58 23.22 -1.30
N ILE A 95 10.33 22.81 -0.06
CA ILE A 95 9.54 23.58 0.89
C ILE A 95 10.30 23.64 2.20
N GLY A 96 10.71 24.84 2.61
CA GLY A 96 11.41 25.05 3.88
C GLY A 96 12.78 24.38 3.96
N GLY A 97 13.48 24.17 2.84
CA GLY A 97 14.76 23.48 2.79
C GLY A 97 14.67 21.96 2.66
N GLU A 98 13.45 21.39 2.62
CA GLU A 98 13.22 19.95 2.47
C GLU A 98 12.75 19.60 1.05
N LEU A 99 13.33 18.52 0.49
CA LEU A 99 13.00 17.98 -0.84
C LEU A 99 12.17 16.68 -0.78
N ALA A 100 12.28 15.94 0.32
CA ALA A 100 11.60 14.67 0.52
C ALA A 100 10.61 14.78 1.68
N PHE A 101 9.35 14.48 1.41
CA PHE A 101 8.29 14.68 2.38
C PHE A 101 7.73 13.36 2.88
N LYS A 102 7.46 13.28 4.18
CA LYS A 102 6.77 12.14 4.77
C LYS A 102 5.29 12.18 4.39
N VAL A 103 4.84 11.18 3.65
CA VAL A 103 3.46 11.08 3.18
C VAL A 103 2.86 9.73 3.54
N GLU A 104 1.59 9.74 3.95
CA GLU A 104 0.83 8.51 4.14
C GLU A 104 0.46 7.89 2.79
N LEU A 105 0.75 6.60 2.62
CA LEU A 105 0.43 5.81 1.42
C LEU A 105 -1.05 5.91 1.03
N LYS A 106 -1.96 6.11 2.01
CA LYS A 106 -3.39 6.27 1.74
C LYS A 106 -3.72 7.56 0.97
N ASN A 107 -2.90 8.61 1.14
CA ASN A 107 -3.09 9.94 0.56
C ASN A 107 -2.49 10.06 -0.84
N ILE A 108 -1.74 9.04 -1.30
CA ILE A 108 -1.13 8.99 -2.63
C ILE A 108 -1.68 7.80 -3.42
N LYS A 109 -1.60 7.89 -4.74
CA LYS A 109 -1.93 6.80 -5.67
C LYS A 109 -0.79 6.58 -6.65
N LEU A 110 -0.54 5.33 -6.99
CA LEU A 110 0.41 4.97 -8.04
C LEU A 110 -0.06 5.56 -9.38
N LYS A 111 0.86 6.21 -10.08
CA LYS A 111 0.66 6.66 -11.47
C LYS A 111 1.14 5.52 -12.38
N LYS A 112 0.26 5.05 -13.27
CA LYS A 112 0.62 4.04 -14.28
C LYS A 112 1.56 4.64 -15.32
#